data_AF-A0A545BC19-F1
#
_entry.id   AF-A0A545BC19-F1
#
_cell.length_a   1.000
_cell.length_b   1.000
_cell.length_c   1.000
_cell.angle_alpha   90.00
_cell.angle_beta   90.00
_cell.angle_gamma   90.00
#
_symmetry.space_group_name_H-M   'P 1'
#
loop_
_entity.id
_entity.type
_entity.pdbx_description
1 polymer ?
#
loop_
_entity_poly.entity_id
_entity_poly.type
_entity_poly.pdbx_seq_one_letter_code
_entity_poly.pdbx_strand_id
1 'polypeptide(L)'
;MSPVGEGAQPQIVLPQGRGVVHRTCDPATHYIHEGVPVAFPDKPGSWARWDWAAKAWIDPRTQADHEAEVAAAWAGLRAERDARLRACDWTQSPDVPITAERRAAWAAYRQALRDMTDTTADPAAPAWPDPPNL
;
A
#
# COMPACT_ATOMS: atom_id res chain seq x y z
N MET A 1 42.61 -17.62 7.83
CA MET A 1 42.55 -16.32 8.53
C MET A 1 43.60 -15.42 7.88
N SER A 2 43.19 -14.58 6.91
CA SER A 2 44.09 -13.64 6.24
C SER A 2 43.99 -12.27 6.93
N PRO A 3 45.10 -11.53 7.11
CA PRO A 3 45.07 -10.25 7.80
C PRO A 3 44.38 -9.19 6.94
N VAL A 4 43.55 -8.38 7.59
CA VAL A 4 42.96 -7.17 7.03
C VAL A 4 44.11 -6.22 6.69
N GLY A 5 44.27 -5.89 5.41
CA GLY A 5 45.25 -4.90 4.97
C GLY A 5 44.92 -3.54 5.57
N GLU A 6 45.78 -3.08 6.47
CA GLU A 6 45.77 -1.74 7.02
C GLU A 6 46.08 -0.75 5.89
N GLY A 7 45.02 -0.19 5.31
CA GLY A 7 45.13 0.81 4.24
C GLY A 7 45.90 2.04 4.76
N ALA A 8 46.98 2.39 4.08
CA ALA A 8 47.78 3.58 4.38
C ALA A 8 46.87 4.82 4.44
N GLN A 9 46.80 5.45 5.60
CA GLN A 9 46.11 6.73 5.78
C GLN A 9 46.92 7.81 5.04
N PRO A 10 46.32 8.55 4.08
CA PRO A 10 47.04 9.61 3.39
C PRO A 10 47.47 10.71 4.38
N GLN A 11 48.78 10.99 4.45
CA GLN A 11 49.31 12.03 5.33
C GLN A 11 49.06 13.42 4.74
N ILE A 12 48.06 14.11 5.26
CA ILE A 12 47.76 15.51 4.90
C ILE A 12 48.68 16.43 5.71
N VAL A 13 49.57 17.18 5.05
CA VAL A 13 50.38 18.21 5.70
C VAL A 13 49.54 19.48 5.84
N LEU A 14 49.20 19.85 7.08
CA LEU A 14 48.40 21.04 7.38
C LEU A 14 49.31 22.22 7.80
N PRO A 15 49.09 23.44 7.27
CA PRO A 15 49.76 24.64 7.78
C PRO A 15 49.32 24.96 9.22
N GLN A 16 50.17 25.68 9.96
CA GLN A 16 49.92 25.99 11.38
C GLN A 16 48.57 26.69 11.59
N GLY A 17 47.78 26.21 12.55
CA GLY A 17 46.46 26.74 12.89
C GLY A 17 45.26 26.07 12.20
N ARG A 18 45.46 24.98 11.44
CA ARG A 18 44.35 24.17 10.86
C ARG A 18 44.34 22.75 11.44
N GLY A 19 43.14 22.21 11.64
CA GLY A 19 42.89 20.81 12.01
C GLY A 19 41.92 20.14 11.04
N VAL A 20 41.96 18.81 10.95
CA VAL A 20 41.00 18.00 10.19
C VAL A 20 40.01 17.39 11.17
N VAL A 21 38.71 17.54 10.89
CA VAL A 21 37.66 16.85 11.62
C VAL A 21 37.21 15.67 10.78
N HIS A 22 37.43 14.46 11.28
CA HIS A 22 36.87 13.26 10.69
C HIS A 22 35.48 13.03 11.27
N ARG A 23 34.46 12.95 10.41
CA ARG A 23 33.11 12.55 10.81
C ARG A 23 32.79 11.21 10.16
N THR A 24 32.41 10.23 10.97
CA THR A 24 31.83 8.98 10.51
C THR A 24 30.32 9.17 10.36
N CYS A 25 29.77 8.74 9.23
CA CYS A 25 28.33 8.68 9.00
C CYS A 25 27.98 7.30 8.44
N ASP A 26 26.78 6.81 8.75
CA ASP A 26 26.28 5.55 8.23
C ASP A 26 25.65 5.77 6.84
N PRO A 27 26.15 5.12 5.78
CA PRO A 27 25.61 5.26 4.42
C PRO A 27 24.16 4.78 4.28
N ALA A 28 23.63 4.01 5.24
CA ALA A 28 22.23 3.63 5.27
C ALA A 28 21.30 4.76 5.73
N THR A 29 21.82 5.74 6.47
CA THR A 29 21.04 6.84 7.07
C THR A 29 21.42 8.21 6.55
N HIS A 30 22.57 8.34 5.88
CA HIS A 30 23.07 9.61 5.36
C HIS A 30 23.55 9.47 3.91
N TYR A 31 23.33 10.52 3.12
CA TYR A 31 23.94 10.71 1.82
C TYR A 31 24.85 11.95 1.85
N ILE A 32 25.81 12.02 0.92
CA ILE A 32 26.71 13.17 0.81
C ILE A 32 26.11 14.19 -0.16
N HIS A 33 25.96 15.43 0.32
CA HIS A 33 25.59 16.58 -0.49
C HIS A 33 26.65 17.67 -0.33
N GLU A 34 27.34 18.02 -1.42
CA GLU A 34 28.39 19.07 -1.40
C GLU A 34 29.48 18.84 -0.35
N GLY A 35 29.85 17.56 -0.16
CA GLY A 35 30.87 17.17 0.84
C GLY A 35 30.36 17.13 2.28
N VAL A 36 29.09 17.44 2.51
CA VAL A 36 28.46 17.39 3.84
C VAL A 36 27.55 16.16 3.92
N PRO A 37 27.66 15.32 4.97
CA PRO A 37 26.70 14.26 5.20
C PRO A 37 25.35 14.84 5.65
N VAL A 38 24.30 14.48 4.91
CA VAL A 38 22.90 14.86 5.16
C VAL A 38 22.11 13.59 5.44
N ALA A 39 21.29 13.60 6.49
CA ALA A 39 20.44 12.46 6.82
C ALA A 39 19.37 12.27 5.74
N PHE A 40 19.10 11.02 5.36
CA PHE A 40 17.91 10.73 4.57
C PHE A 40 16.66 11.15 5.36
N PRO A 41 15.65 11.74 4.72
CA PRO A 41 14.36 11.94 5.34
C PRO A 41 13.71 10.60 5.68
N ASP A 42 12.73 10.62 6.58
CA ASP A 42 11.97 9.42 6.96
C ASP A 42 11.39 8.74 5.72
N LYS A 43 11.68 7.44 5.59
CA LYS A 43 11.22 6.67 4.44
C LYS A 43 9.70 6.45 4.54
N PRO A 44 8.89 6.91 3.57
CA PRO A 44 7.44 6.84 3.68
C PRO A 44 6.89 5.42 3.62
N GLY A 45 7.63 4.49 3.00
CA GLY A 45 7.28 3.06 2.98
C GLY A 45 8.34 2.24 2.26
N SER A 46 8.26 0.91 2.40
CA SER A 46 9.21 -0.02 1.74
C SER A 46 9.22 0.12 0.22
N TRP A 47 8.10 0.52 -0.38
CA TRP A 47 7.90 0.79 -1.82
C TRP A 47 8.72 1.98 -2.34
N ALA A 48 9.08 2.92 -1.47
CA ALA A 48 9.71 4.15 -1.91
C ALA A 48 11.14 3.92 -2.36
N ARG A 49 11.48 4.46 -3.53
CA ARG A 49 12.86 4.46 -4.05
C ARG A 49 13.49 5.84 -3.87
N TRP A 50 14.78 5.88 -3.58
CA TRP A 50 15.50 7.13 -3.47
C TRP A 50 15.80 7.69 -4.87
N ASP A 51 15.39 8.94 -5.12
CA ASP A 51 15.78 9.68 -6.29
C ASP A 51 16.98 10.58 -5.96
N TRP A 52 18.11 10.32 -6.61
CA TRP A 52 19.35 11.06 -6.37
C TRP A 52 19.34 12.50 -6.92
N ALA A 53 18.53 12.78 -7.95
CA ALA A 53 18.42 14.11 -8.52
C ALA A 53 17.49 14.99 -7.68
N ALA A 54 16.35 14.46 -7.27
CA ALA A 54 15.39 15.15 -6.41
C ALA A 54 15.82 15.15 -4.93
N LYS A 55 16.74 14.25 -4.55
CA LYS A 55 17.13 13.98 -3.15
C LYS A 55 15.90 13.73 -2.28
N ALA A 56 15.00 12.90 -2.80
CA ALA A 56 13.72 12.61 -2.18
C ALA A 56 13.33 11.15 -2.42
N TRP A 57 12.51 10.61 -1.53
CA TRP A 57 11.83 9.35 -1.72
C TRP A 57 10.69 9.53 -2.75
N ILE A 58 10.69 8.72 -3.82
CA ILE A 58 9.67 8.75 -4.86
C ILE A 58 8.93 7.41 -4.95
N ASP A 59 7.67 7.45 -5.38
CA ASP A 59 6.92 6.27 -5.76
C ASP A 59 7.35 5.85 -7.17
N PRO A 60 7.93 4.65 -7.36
CA PRO A 60 8.26 4.16 -8.69
C PRO A 60 7.05 3.76 -9.53
N ARG A 61 5.88 3.56 -8.91
CA ARG A 61 4.67 3.13 -9.61
C ARG A 61 4.18 4.23 -10.54
N THR A 62 3.74 3.80 -11.70
CA THR A 62 3.18 4.69 -12.71
C THR A 62 1.70 4.94 -12.42
N GLN A 63 1.15 5.97 -13.05
CA GLN A 63 -0.30 6.21 -13.05
C GLN A 63 -1.09 4.98 -13.52
N ALA A 64 -0.59 4.26 -14.52
CA ALA A 64 -1.22 3.04 -15.03
C ALA A 64 -1.23 1.91 -13.99
N ASP A 65 -0.20 1.80 -13.16
CA ASP A 65 -0.17 0.81 -12.06
C ASP A 65 -1.24 1.12 -11.02
N HIS A 66 -1.42 2.39 -10.65
CA HIS A 66 -2.48 2.81 -9.74
C HIS A 66 -3.88 2.54 -10.32
N GLU A 67 -4.09 2.83 -11.61
CA GLU A 67 -5.35 2.54 -12.27
C GLU A 67 -5.64 1.04 -12.34
N ALA A 68 -4.60 0.21 -12.57
CA ALA A 68 -4.73 -1.24 -12.55
C ALA A 68 -5.07 -1.77 -11.15
N GLU A 69 -4.46 -1.25 -10.09
CA GLU A 69 -4.78 -1.58 -8.70
C GLU A 69 -6.25 -1.24 -8.38
N VAL A 70 -6.70 -0.04 -8.75
CA VAL A 70 -8.10 0.41 -8.56
C VAL A 70 -9.07 -0.47 -9.36
N ALA A 71 -8.76 -0.77 -10.61
CA ALA A 71 -9.58 -1.65 -11.44
C ALA A 71 -9.67 -3.07 -10.86
N ALA A 72 -8.57 -3.61 -10.35
CA ALA A 72 -8.53 -4.91 -9.68
C ALA A 72 -9.39 -4.91 -8.41
N ALA A 73 -9.35 -3.85 -7.60
CA ALA A 73 -10.20 -3.72 -6.42
C ALA A 73 -11.69 -3.73 -6.79
N TRP A 74 -12.10 -2.97 -7.82
CA TRP A 74 -13.46 -2.99 -8.33
C TRP A 74 -13.89 -4.35 -8.89
N ALA A 75 -12.98 -5.07 -9.55
CA ALA A 75 -13.23 -6.42 -10.03
C ALA A 75 -13.46 -7.38 -8.85
N GLY A 76 -12.65 -7.28 -7.79
CA GLY A 76 -12.81 -8.05 -6.55
C GLY A 76 -14.15 -7.80 -5.87
N LEU A 77 -14.55 -6.52 -5.72
CA LEU A 77 -15.85 -6.15 -5.17
C LEU A 77 -17.01 -6.78 -5.95
N ARG A 78 -16.98 -6.70 -7.29
CA ARG A 78 -18.03 -7.30 -8.14
C ARG A 78 -18.08 -8.82 -8.02
N ALA A 79 -16.92 -9.48 -8.01
CA ALA A 79 -16.84 -10.93 -7.86
C ALA A 79 -17.43 -11.41 -6.53
N GLU A 80 -17.11 -10.71 -5.45
CA GLU A 80 -17.61 -11.02 -4.12
C GLU A 80 -19.11 -10.70 -3.98
N ARG A 81 -19.59 -9.58 -4.55
CA ARG A 81 -21.02 -9.28 -4.67
C ARG A 81 -21.77 -10.42 -5.36
N ASP A 82 -21.25 -10.91 -6.48
CA ASP A 82 -21.86 -11.99 -7.25
C ASP A 82 -21.83 -13.32 -6.49
N ALA A 83 -20.80 -13.57 -5.67
CA ALA A 83 -20.75 -14.70 -4.75
C ALA A 83 -21.86 -14.62 -3.69
N ARG A 84 -22.03 -13.46 -3.03
CA ARG A 84 -23.10 -13.25 -2.03
C ARG A 84 -24.50 -13.36 -2.64
N LEU A 85 -24.71 -12.82 -3.85
CA LEU A 85 -25.97 -12.95 -4.57
C LEU A 85 -26.29 -14.42 -4.91
N ARG A 86 -25.30 -15.20 -5.36
CA ARG A 86 -25.49 -16.63 -5.62
C ARG A 86 -25.80 -17.42 -4.35
N ALA A 87 -25.13 -17.10 -3.24
CA ALA A 87 -25.32 -17.78 -1.97
C ALA A 87 -26.76 -17.64 -1.41
N CYS A 88 -27.46 -16.56 -1.76
CA CYS A 88 -28.84 -16.33 -1.33
C CYS A 88 -29.89 -16.54 -2.44
N ASP A 89 -29.51 -17.07 -3.60
CA ASP A 89 -30.42 -17.20 -4.74
C ASP A 89 -31.60 -18.15 -4.45
N TRP A 90 -31.35 -19.18 -3.64
CA TRP A 90 -32.36 -20.13 -3.18
C TRP A 90 -33.55 -19.43 -2.49
N THR A 91 -33.31 -18.31 -1.78
CA THR A 91 -34.36 -17.56 -1.05
C THR A 91 -35.41 -16.94 -1.98
N GLN A 92 -35.11 -16.83 -3.27
CA GLN A 92 -36.02 -16.25 -4.27
C GLN A 92 -36.92 -17.31 -4.91
N SER A 93 -36.64 -18.60 -4.73
CA SER A 93 -37.47 -19.66 -5.29
C SER A 93 -38.84 -19.76 -4.59
N PRO A 94 -39.96 -19.88 -5.33
CA PRO A 94 -41.29 -19.98 -4.75
C PRO A 94 -41.49 -21.27 -3.95
N ASP A 95 -40.73 -22.33 -4.24
CA ASP A 95 -40.84 -23.63 -3.59
C ASP A 95 -40.17 -23.68 -2.20
N VAL A 96 -39.46 -22.63 -1.82
CA VAL A 96 -38.77 -22.55 -0.53
C VAL A 96 -39.76 -22.17 0.58
N PRO A 97 -39.83 -22.96 1.67
CA PRO A 97 -40.78 -22.74 2.77
C PRO A 97 -40.29 -21.64 3.72
N ILE A 98 -40.12 -20.42 3.22
CA ILE A 98 -39.87 -19.21 4.02
C ILE A 98 -41.08 -18.29 4.00
N THR A 99 -41.26 -17.53 5.07
CA THR A 99 -42.36 -16.57 5.17
C THR A 99 -42.19 -15.42 4.16
N ALA A 100 -43.30 -14.72 3.87
CA ALA A 100 -43.29 -13.58 2.95
C ALA A 100 -42.37 -12.45 3.47
N GLU A 101 -42.35 -12.21 4.79
CA GLU A 101 -41.49 -11.21 5.42
C GLU A 101 -40.01 -11.54 5.21
N ARG A 102 -39.62 -12.81 5.38
CA ARG A 102 -38.25 -13.26 5.17
C ARG A 102 -37.84 -13.13 3.71
N ARG A 103 -38.73 -13.49 2.78
CA ARG A 103 -38.49 -13.31 1.35
C ARG A 103 -38.28 -11.83 0.99
N ALA A 104 -39.06 -10.93 1.57
CA ALA A 104 -38.90 -9.48 1.40
C ALA A 104 -37.56 -8.99 1.99
N ALA A 105 -37.15 -9.46 3.17
CA ALA A 105 -35.87 -9.12 3.76
C ALA A 105 -34.68 -9.56 2.89
N TRP A 106 -34.73 -10.78 2.34
CA TRP A 106 -33.74 -11.27 1.39
C TRP A 106 -33.72 -10.48 0.07
N ALA A 107 -34.89 -10.04 -0.42
CA ALA A 107 -34.97 -9.17 -1.59
C ALA A 107 -34.30 -7.80 -1.33
N ALA A 108 -34.55 -7.19 -0.17
CA ALA A 108 -33.91 -5.94 0.23
C ALA A 108 -32.38 -6.08 0.37
N TYR A 109 -31.91 -7.16 1.01
CA TYR A 109 -30.50 -7.49 1.12
C TYR A 109 -29.83 -7.65 -0.26
N ARG A 110 -30.47 -8.37 -1.19
CA ARG A 110 -29.97 -8.54 -2.56
C ARG A 110 -29.91 -7.23 -3.34
N GLN A 111 -30.87 -6.32 -3.10
CA GLN A 111 -30.83 -4.99 -3.70
C GLN A 111 -29.66 -4.18 -3.14
N ALA A 112 -29.48 -4.17 -1.82
CA ALA A 112 -28.35 -3.50 -1.18
C ALA A 112 -27.00 -3.99 -1.74
N LEU A 113 -26.83 -5.30 -1.96
CA LEU A 113 -25.64 -5.86 -2.61
C LEU A 113 -25.42 -5.32 -4.02
N ARG A 114 -26.48 -5.16 -4.83
CA ARG A 114 -26.37 -4.63 -6.19
C ARG A 114 -25.99 -3.16 -6.22
N ASP A 115 -26.53 -2.40 -5.27
CA ASP A 115 -26.28 -0.96 -5.13
C ASP A 115 -24.87 -0.66 -4.61
N MET A 116 -24.12 -1.68 -4.14
CA MET A 116 -22.75 -1.48 -3.63
C MET A 116 -21.80 -0.92 -4.67
N THR A 117 -21.98 -1.24 -5.95
CA THR A 117 -21.11 -0.69 -7.00
C THR A 117 -21.20 0.83 -7.14
N ASP A 118 -22.33 1.42 -6.74
CA ASP A 118 -22.57 2.86 -6.83
C ASP A 118 -22.39 3.58 -5.48
N THR A 119 -22.58 2.85 -4.37
CA THR A 119 -22.52 3.41 -3.01
C THR A 119 -21.18 3.22 -2.32
N THR A 120 -20.28 2.39 -2.86
CA THR A 120 -18.95 2.17 -2.28
C THR A 120 -17.96 3.24 -2.74
N ALA A 121 -17.39 3.96 -1.79
CA ALA A 121 -16.31 4.93 -2.05
C ALA A 121 -14.95 4.26 -2.25
N ASP A 122 -14.64 3.25 -1.45
CA ASP A 122 -13.38 2.49 -1.53
C ASP A 122 -13.65 1.00 -1.83
N PRO A 123 -13.38 0.53 -3.07
CA PRO A 123 -13.59 -0.86 -3.44
C PRO A 123 -12.61 -1.83 -2.79
N ALA A 124 -11.52 -1.36 -2.18
CA ALA A 124 -10.58 -2.20 -1.42
C ALA A 124 -11.07 -2.46 0.02
N ALA A 125 -11.96 -1.62 0.54
CA ALA A 125 -12.54 -1.74 1.88
C ALA A 125 -14.08 -1.52 1.89
N PRO A 126 -14.86 -2.30 1.12
CA PRO A 126 -16.31 -2.15 1.09
C PRO A 126 -16.98 -2.55 2.40
N ALA A 127 -17.95 -1.74 2.85
CA ALA A 127 -18.85 -2.09 3.94
C ALA A 127 -20.01 -2.94 3.40
N TRP A 128 -20.05 -4.23 3.77
CA TRP A 128 -21.07 -5.16 3.30
C TRP A 128 -22.32 -5.11 4.17
N PRO A 129 -23.53 -5.21 3.58
CA PRO A 129 -24.74 -5.38 4.37
C PRO A 129 -24.72 -6.73 5.09
N ASP A 130 -25.35 -6.78 6.27
CA ASP A 130 -25.52 -8.04 7.00
C ASP A 130 -26.64 -8.89 6.38
N PRO A 131 -26.44 -10.22 6.26
CA PRO A 131 -27.48 -11.11 5.78
C PRO A 131 -28.64 -11.18 6.79
N PRO A 132 -29.90 -11.23 6.32
CA PRO A 132 -31.04 -11.39 7.21
C PRO A 132 -31.07 -12.79 7.84
N ASN A 133 -31.64 -12.88 9.03
CA ASN A 133 -31.78 -14.14 9.75
C ASN A 133 -32.86 -15.04 9.12
N LEU A 134 -32.62 -16.36 9.22
CA LEU A 134 -33.56 -17.41 8.83
C LEU A 134 -34.53 -17.79 9.94
#